data_AF-A0A6B3BPD3-F1
#
_entry.id   AF-A0A6B3BPD3-F1
#
_cell.length_a   1.000
_cell.length_b   1.000
_cell.length_c   1.000
_cell.angle_alpha   90.00
_cell.angle_beta   90.00
_cell.angle_gamma   90.00
#
_symmetry.space_group_name_H-M   'P 1'
#
loop_
_entity.id
_entity.type
_entity.pdbx_description
1 polymer ?
#
loop_
_entity_poly.entity_id
_entity_poly.type
_entity_poly.pdbx_seq_one_letter_code
_entity_poly.pdbx_strand_id
1 'polypeptide(L)' 'MNLRLPDDVHELAVAAASADDRSLNSWLIAVVRRAAESSEAPNHAGGDSAIPAPLHGSGHSPRP' A
#
# COMPACT_ATOMS: atom_id res chain seq x y z
N MET A 1 -5.21 24.07 -11.89
CA MET A 1 -5.94 22.84 -12.28
C MET A 1 -7.35 22.97 -11.73
N ASN A 2 -8.39 22.69 -12.51
CA ASN A 2 -9.78 22.72 -12.03
C ASN A 2 -10.33 21.29 -11.99
N LEU A 3 -10.38 20.71 -10.79
CA LEU A 3 -11.04 19.44 -10.52
C LEU A 3 -12.50 19.71 -10.13
N ARG A 4 -13.45 19.02 -10.77
CA ARG A 4 -14.85 19.05 -10.36
C ARG A 4 -15.17 17.75 -9.67
N LEU A 5 -15.62 17.85 -8.43
CA LEU A 5 -16.07 16.74 -7.62
C LEU A 5 -17.58 16.93 -7.37
N PRO A 6 -18.36 15.85 -7.37
CA PRO A 6 -19.68 15.85 -6.75
C PRO A 6 -19.59 16.36 -5.30
N ASP A 7 -20.63 17.06 -4.82
CA ASP A 7 -20.61 17.74 -3.51
C ASP A 7 -20.42 16.73 -2.36
N ASP A 8 -21.05 15.57 -2.44
CA ASP A 8 -20.90 14.48 -1.47
C ASP A 8 -19.46 13.98 -1.38
N VAL A 9 -18.80 13.84 -2.53
CA VAL A 9 -17.38 13.46 -2.60
C VAL A 9 -16.48 14.58 -2.08
N HIS A 10 -16.83 15.84 -2.33
CA HIS A 10 -16.08 16.98 -1.82
C HIS A 10 -16.11 17.03 -0.29
N GLU A 11 -17.28 16.90 0.32
CA GLU A 11 -17.44 16.88 1.79
C GLU A 11 -16.66 15.74 2.44
N LEU A 12 -16.71 14.54 1.85
CA LEU A 12 -15.92 13.38 2.30
C LEU A 12 -14.42 13.67 2.23
N ALA A 13 -13.95 14.28 1.14
CA ALA A 13 -12.55 14.62 0.96
C ALA A 13 -12.08 15.70 1.94
N VAL A 14 -12.93 16.70 2.23
CA VAL A 14 -12.64 17.73 3.25
C VAL A 14 -12.51 17.10 4.63
N ALA A 15 -13.47 16.25 5.03
CA ALA A 15 -13.43 15.57 6.32
C ALA A 15 -12.18 14.68 6.47
N ALA A 16 -11.82 13.92 5.42
CA ALA A 16 -10.63 13.07 5.42
C ALA A 16 -9.33 13.89 5.51
N ALA A 17 -9.26 15.03 4.82
CA ALA A 17 -8.10 15.92 4.89
C ALA A 17 -7.94 16.55 6.27
N SER A 18 -9.04 16.98 6.89
CA SER A 18 -9.03 17.51 8.26
C SER A 18 -8.61 16.45 9.29
N ALA A 19 -9.03 15.19 9.12
CA ALA A 19 -8.60 14.09 9.97
C ALA A 19 -7.09 13.79 9.87
N ASP A 20 -6.45 14.11 8.74
CA ASP A 20 -5.01 13.97 8.50
C ASP A 20 -4.23 15.26 8.86
N ASP A 21 -4.89 16.27 9.46
CA ASP A 21 -4.35 17.61 9.78
C ASP A 21 -3.67 18.29 8.58
N ARG A 22 -4.28 18.14 7.39
CA ARG A 22 -3.75 18.66 6.14
C ARG A 22 -4.77 19.50 5.39
N SER A 23 -4.27 20.37 4.52
CA SER A 23 -5.12 21.01 3.53
C SER A 23 -5.67 19.97 2.54
N LEU A 24 -6.89 20.18 2.05
CA LEU A 24 -7.53 19.34 1.03
C LEU A 24 -6.63 19.13 -0.19
N ASN A 25 -5.94 20.17 -0.65
CA ASN A 25 -5.07 20.10 -1.82
C ASN A 25 -3.86 19.17 -1.58
N SER A 26 -3.16 19.36 -0.45
CA SER A 26 -2.02 18.50 -0.09
C SER A 26 -2.45 17.05 0.13
N TRP A 27 -3.62 16.85 0.75
CA TRP A 27 -4.19 15.52 0.95
C TRP A 27 -4.52 14.84 -0.39
N LEU A 28 -5.17 15.54 -1.31
CA LEU A 28 -5.48 15.01 -2.66
C LEU A 28 -4.20 14.61 -3.42
N ILE A 29 -3.15 15.43 -3.37
CA ILE A 29 -1.87 15.10 -4.01
C ILE A 29 -1.29 13.80 -3.44
N ALA A 30 -1.31 13.63 -2.12
CA ALA A 30 -0.82 12.41 -1.46
C ALA A 30 -1.63 11.17 -1.87
N VAL A 31 -2.96 11.29 -1.92
CA VAL A 31 -3.85 10.20 -2.34
C VAL A 31 -3.60 9.82 -3.80
N VAL A 32 -3.51 10.80 -4.71
CA VAL A 32 -3.23 10.55 -6.14
C VAL A 32 -1.88 9.88 -6.32
N ARG A 33 -0.85 10.35 -5.61
CA ARG A 33 0.48 9.75 -5.66
C ARG A 33 0.45 8.28 -5.21
N ARG A 34 -0.18 8.01 -4.07
CA ARG A 34 -0.33 6.64 -3.56
C ARG A 34 -1.10 5.74 -4.53
N ALA A 35 -2.17 6.25 -5.12
CA ALA A 35 -2.96 5.50 -6.09
C ALA A 35 -2.14 5.16 -7.35
N ALA A 36 -1.36 6.12 -7.87
CA ALA A 36 -0.47 5.91 -9.00
C ALA A 36 0.64 4.88 -8.70
N GLU A 37 1.30 5.02 -7.54
CA GLU A 37 2.33 4.07 -7.07
C GLU A 37 1.74 2.66 -6.84
N SER A 38 0.51 2.56 -6.34
CA SER A 38 -0.18 1.27 -6.14
C SER A 38 -0.64 0.63 -7.45
N SER A 39 -0.91 1.43 -8.48
CA SER A 39 -1.28 0.93 -9.81
C SER A 39 -0.08 0.42 -10.59
N GLU A 40 1.14 0.83 -10.22
CA GLU A 40 2.39 0.26 -10.74
C GLU A 40 2.77 -1.07 -10.06
N ALA A 41 2.08 -1.49 -8.99
CA ALA A 41 2.15 -2.89 -8.57
C ALA A 41 1.54 -3.71 -9.71
N PRO A 42 2.34 -4.44 -10.49
CA PRO A 42 1.78 -5.27 -11.55
C PRO A 42 0.83 -6.23 -10.89
N ASN A 43 -0.21 -6.61 -11.61
CA ASN A 43 -1.00 -7.80 -11.42
C ASN A 43 -0.12 -9.00 -11.01
N HIS A 44 0.27 -9.09 -9.73
CA HIS A 44 1.00 -10.20 -9.19
C HIS A 44 -0.08 -11.17 -8.77
N ALA A 45 -0.62 -11.85 -9.79
CA ALA A 45 -0.87 -13.28 -9.63
C ALA A 45 0.48 -13.91 -9.26
N GLY A 46 0.84 -13.78 -7.98
CA GLY A 46 1.97 -14.45 -7.37
C GLY A 46 1.65 -15.91 -7.22
N GLY A 47 1.60 -16.59 -8.36
CA GLY A 47 2.07 -17.96 -8.42
C GLY A 47 3.53 -17.95 -8.02
N ASP A 48 3.77 -18.12 -6.73
CA ASP A 48 4.61 -19.16 -6.15
C ASP A 48 4.92 -18.74 -4.71
N SER A 49 4.09 -19.20 -3.79
CA SER A 49 4.43 -19.22 -2.36
C SER A 49 5.47 -20.33 -2.14
N ALA A 50 6.61 -20.24 -2.83
CA ALA A 50 7.79 -20.99 -2.47
C ALA A 50 8.38 -20.32 -1.23
N ILE A 51 7.83 -20.68 -0.06
CA ILE A 51 8.59 -20.60 1.18
C ILE A 51 9.79 -21.53 0.98
N PRO A 52 11.05 -21.06 0.90
CA PRO A 52 12.15 -21.98 1.01
C PRO A 52 12.07 -22.56 2.44
N ALA A 53 11.77 -23.85 2.52
CA ALA A 53 11.76 -24.58 3.78
C ALA A 53 13.06 -24.29 4.54
N PRO A 54 13.04 -24.09 5.87
CA PRO A 54 14.27 -24.03 6.63
C PRO A 54 15.02 -25.33 6.38
N LEU A 55 16.21 -25.23 5.78
CA LEU A 55 17.17 -26.33 5.67
C LEU A 55 17.59 -26.68 7.10
N HIS A 56 16.80 -27.54 7.76
CA HIS A 56 17.11 -28.04 9.08
C HIS A 56 18.33 -28.93 8.95
N GLY A 57 19.48 -28.31 9.26
CA GLY A 57 20.80 -28.90 9.19
C GLY A 57 20.85 -30.26 9.85
N SER A 58 21.26 -31.24 9.06
CA SER A 58 21.74 -32.54 9.49
C SER A 58 23.01 -32.37 10.32
N GLY A 59 22.84 -32.09 11.62
CA GLY A 59 23.89 -32.16 12.62
C GLY A 59 23.81 -33.49 13.37
N HIS A 60 24.23 -34.58 12.74
CA HIS A 60 24.58 -35.79 13.48
C HIS A 60 25.87 -35.51 14.26
N SER A 61 25.77 -35.38 15.58
CA SER A 61 26.90 -35.59 16.47
C SER A 61 26.89 -37.05 16.94
N PRO A 62 27.84 -37.90 16.52
CA PRO A 62 28.20 -39.07 17.30
C PRO A 62 29.25 -38.63 18.33
N ARG A 63 28.99 -38.89 19.62
CA ARG A 63 30.00 -38.72 20.68
C ARG A 63 30.07 -40.00 21.53
N PRO A 64 31.29 -40.54 21.70
CA PRO A 64 31.87 -40.85 23.00
C PRO A 64 32.82 -39.72 23.45
#